data_AF-A0A9K3NLQ2-F1
#
_entry.id   AF-A0A9K3NLQ2-F1
#
_cell.length_a   1.000
_cell.length_b   1.000
_cell.length_c   1.000
_cell.angle_alpha   90.00
_cell.angle_beta   90.00
_cell.angle_gamma   90.00
#
_symmetry.space_group_name_H-M   'P 1'
#
loop_
_entity.id
_entity.type
_entity.pdbx_description
1 polymer ?
#
loop_
_entity_poly.entity_id
_entity_poly.type
_entity_poly.pdbx_seq_one_letter_code
_entity_poly.pdbx_strand_id
1 'polypeptide(L)'
;MWINPPRRSTHAPSFRVSIGHVACGTCVKFGGGQGFPFGGVLTGGVIGGGIARGGQGFPFGGVLTDGVTGGRATGGQGFSFGGGLTGVLTGGRRATGGQGFSFGGGLTGGLTGGGRAIGGQGGGEKMLGAGVRATVGAGVRATVGAGVKAVVGAGVRATVGAGGRATVGAGVRATVGAGERALVGAGVRALVGAGVRAIVGAGVREIVGEGVRATVGGGGKTLFGAGVRATVGAGVRAMVGAGVRATVGPGVRALVGAGEKALVGAGGRVFVGEGVRAMTGTGV
;
A
#
# COMPACT_ATOMS: atom_id res chain seq x y z
N MET A 1 18.11 -11.75 31.45
CA MET A 1 19.33 -10.94 31.61
C MET A 1 19.06 -9.55 31.04
N TRP A 2 18.99 -8.51 31.87
CA TRP A 2 18.83 -7.13 31.40
C TRP A 2 20.20 -6.61 30.96
N ILE A 3 20.39 -6.38 29.66
CA ILE A 3 21.60 -5.75 29.15
C ILE A 3 21.27 -4.28 28.93
N ASN A 4 21.92 -3.39 29.68
CA ASN A 4 21.79 -1.94 29.51
C ASN A 4 22.91 -1.49 28.55
N PRO A 5 22.63 -1.21 27.25
CA PRO A 5 23.67 -0.85 26.32
C PRO A 5 24.27 0.54 26.64
N PRO A 6 25.56 0.77 26.35
CA PRO A 6 26.22 2.05 26.61
C PRO A 6 25.57 3.19 25.81
N ARG A 7 25.40 4.35 26.46
CA ARG A 7 24.64 5.52 25.95
C ARG A 7 25.23 6.16 24.68
N ARG A 8 26.49 5.85 24.34
CA ARG A 8 27.16 6.16 23.07
C ARG A 8 28.17 5.05 22.79
N SER A 9 28.03 4.35 21.66
CA SER A 9 29.06 3.46 21.14
C SER A 9 29.28 3.76 19.66
N THR A 10 30.54 3.90 19.28
CA THR A 10 31.02 3.96 17.88
C THR A 10 31.43 2.58 17.36
N HIS A 11 31.34 1.52 18.18
CA HIS A 11 31.71 0.16 17.80
C HIS A 11 30.61 -0.86 18.13
N ALA A 12 30.34 -1.75 17.18
CA ALA A 12 29.33 -2.79 17.28
C ALA A 12 29.87 -4.00 18.06
N PRO A 13 29.26 -4.39 19.20
CA PRO A 13 29.53 -5.70 19.74
C PRO A 13 28.62 -6.74 19.04
N SER A 14 29.25 -7.73 18.40
CA SER A 14 28.61 -8.89 17.79
C SER A 14 28.23 -9.91 18.87
N PHE A 15 27.08 -9.74 19.51
CA PHE A 15 26.58 -10.68 20.51
C PHE A 15 25.70 -11.76 19.85
N ARG A 16 26.16 -13.03 19.86
CA ARG A 16 25.28 -14.20 19.72
C ARG A 16 24.72 -14.53 21.11
N VAL A 17 23.56 -13.97 21.47
CA VAL A 17 22.93 -14.28 22.76
C VAL A 17 21.45 -14.56 22.52
N SER A 18 20.96 -15.68 23.06
CA SER A 18 19.54 -15.93 23.25
C SER A 18 19.08 -15.09 24.45
N ILE A 19 18.60 -13.87 24.19
CA ILE A 19 18.19 -12.92 25.24
C ILE A 19 16.68 -12.96 25.37
N GLY A 20 16.21 -13.35 26.56
CA GLY A 20 14.79 -13.47 26.87
C GLY A 20 14.02 -12.15 27.02
N HIS A 21 14.65 -10.97 27.13
CA HIS A 21 14.02 -9.63 27.14
C HIS A 21 15.11 -8.53 27.04
N VAL A 22 14.99 -7.57 26.11
CA VAL A 22 15.87 -6.38 26.03
C VAL A 22 15.02 -5.11 26.19
N ALA A 23 14.93 -4.59 27.41
CA ALA A 23 14.35 -3.28 27.68
C ALA A 23 15.40 -2.17 27.44
N CYS A 24 15.25 -1.38 26.39
CA CYS A 24 16.14 -0.27 26.07
C CYS A 24 15.45 1.05 26.47
N GLY A 25 15.45 1.32 27.78
CA GLY A 25 14.68 2.42 28.38
C GLY A 25 15.17 3.84 28.07
N THR A 26 16.29 4.05 27.37
CA THR A 26 16.77 5.40 27.05
C THR A 26 17.45 5.51 25.68
N CYS A 27 17.17 6.62 24.99
CA CYS A 27 17.56 6.97 23.63
C CYS A 27 19.04 6.67 23.28
N VAL A 28 19.31 5.53 22.63
CA VAL A 28 20.61 5.31 21.99
C VAL A 28 20.63 5.99 20.62
N LYS A 29 21.54 6.94 20.43
CA LYS A 29 21.82 7.62 19.15
C LYS A 29 23.04 6.95 18.51
N PHE A 30 22.85 6.34 17.35
CA PHE A 30 23.96 5.80 16.55
C PHE A 30 24.29 6.76 15.41
N GLY A 31 25.54 7.22 15.37
CA GLY A 31 26.11 7.96 14.24
C GLY A 31 27.23 7.12 13.64
N GLY A 32 27.06 6.72 12.38
CA GLY A 32 28.08 5.96 11.63
C GLY A 32 27.93 4.44 11.76
N GLY A 33 27.80 3.77 10.62
CA GLY A 33 28.13 2.35 10.39
C GLY A 33 27.55 1.28 11.32
N GLN A 34 26.47 0.62 10.86
CA GLN A 34 25.87 -0.63 11.38
C GLN A 34 25.12 -0.51 12.72
N GLY A 35 23.77 -0.55 12.67
CA GLY A 35 22.98 -0.88 13.86
C GLY A 35 23.16 -2.37 14.22
N PHE A 36 22.83 -2.74 15.46
CA PHE A 36 23.09 -4.08 16.01
C PHE A 36 22.62 -5.22 15.07
N PRO A 37 23.52 -6.05 14.53
CA PRO A 37 23.14 -7.22 13.76
C PRO A 37 22.78 -8.37 14.71
N PHE A 38 21.49 -8.73 14.78
CA PHE A 38 21.06 -9.91 15.53
C PHE A 38 21.03 -11.14 14.61
N GLY A 39 21.97 -12.07 14.78
CA GLY A 39 22.09 -13.27 13.92
C GLY A 39 21.31 -14.51 14.36
N GLY A 40 20.52 -14.45 15.45
CA GLY A 40 19.84 -15.61 16.05
C GLY A 40 18.35 -15.36 16.37
N VAL A 41 17.68 -16.36 16.96
CA VAL A 41 16.27 -16.23 17.41
C VAL A 41 16.23 -15.34 18.66
N LEU A 42 15.49 -14.24 18.58
CA LEU A 42 15.23 -13.35 19.70
C LEU A 42 13.84 -13.69 20.28
N THR A 43 13.85 -14.17 21.54
CA THR A 43 12.67 -14.53 22.36
C THR A 43 12.40 -13.52 23.46
N GLY A 44 12.42 -12.23 23.09
CA GLY A 44 12.06 -11.13 23.98
C GLY A 44 11.91 -9.81 23.22
N GLY A 45 10.95 -8.98 23.63
CA GLY A 45 10.62 -7.73 22.94
C GLY A 45 11.74 -6.70 23.05
N VAL A 46 11.94 -5.91 21.98
CA VAL A 46 12.81 -4.73 21.99
C VAL A 46 11.95 -3.51 22.30
N ILE A 47 11.94 -3.07 23.54
CA ILE A 47 11.14 -1.91 23.97
C ILE A 47 12.09 -0.71 24.03
N GLY A 48 12.00 0.23 23.09
CA GLY A 48 12.82 1.45 23.14
C GLY A 48 12.96 2.22 21.83
N GLY A 49 12.63 3.52 21.85
CA GLY A 49 12.71 4.43 20.71
C GLY A 49 14.13 4.87 20.32
N GLY A 50 14.93 3.96 19.75
CA GLY A 50 16.28 4.26 19.23
C GLY A 50 16.28 5.14 17.97
N ILE A 51 17.35 5.92 17.75
CA ILE A 51 17.57 6.68 16.50
C ILE A 51 18.84 6.16 15.80
N ALA A 52 18.70 5.62 14.60
CA ALA A 52 19.83 5.24 13.72
C ALA A 52 20.00 6.29 12.61
N ARG A 53 21.22 6.82 12.40
CA ARG A 53 21.55 7.77 11.31
C ARG A 53 22.67 7.22 10.41
N GLY A 54 22.37 6.97 9.13
CA GLY A 54 23.31 6.42 8.13
C GLY A 54 23.62 4.92 8.29
N GLY A 55 24.05 4.23 7.23
CA GLY A 55 24.45 2.80 7.26
C GLY A 55 23.34 1.78 6.91
N GLN A 56 23.31 0.59 7.54
CA GLN A 56 22.29 -0.45 7.29
C GLN A 56 21.00 -0.28 8.13
N GLY A 57 20.88 0.78 8.93
CA GLY A 57 19.73 0.96 9.84
C GLY A 57 19.71 -0.09 10.96
N PHE A 58 18.56 -0.72 11.25
CA PHE A 58 18.36 -1.78 12.25
C PHE A 58 18.20 -3.16 11.56
N PRO A 59 19.29 -3.92 11.34
CA PRO A 59 19.23 -5.25 10.75
C PRO A 59 19.03 -6.36 11.81
N PHE A 60 17.86 -7.00 11.78
CA PHE A 60 17.55 -8.21 12.51
C PHE A 60 17.72 -9.41 11.56
N GLY A 61 18.84 -10.13 11.66
CA GLY A 61 19.14 -11.28 10.80
C GLY A 61 18.35 -12.56 11.14
N GLY A 62 17.90 -12.73 12.39
CA GLY A 62 17.15 -13.92 12.84
C GLY A 62 15.63 -13.73 12.97
N VAL A 63 14.97 -14.70 13.62
CA VAL A 63 13.51 -14.69 13.88
C VAL A 63 13.23 -13.91 15.16
N LEU A 64 12.35 -12.90 15.06
CA LEU A 64 11.83 -12.16 16.21
C LEU A 64 10.45 -12.70 16.59
N THR A 65 10.36 -13.27 17.79
CA THR A 65 9.11 -13.84 18.34
C THR A 65 8.31 -12.86 19.19
N ASP A 66 8.95 -11.81 19.71
CA ASP A 66 8.30 -10.72 20.45
C ASP A 66 8.54 -9.36 19.79
N GLY A 67 7.61 -8.44 20.03
CA GLY A 67 7.52 -7.15 19.37
C GLY A 67 8.71 -6.20 19.55
N VAL A 68 8.93 -5.35 18.56
CA VAL A 68 9.73 -4.12 18.68
C VAL A 68 8.78 -2.96 18.90
N THR A 69 8.98 -2.21 19.98
CA THR A 69 8.17 -1.03 20.34
C THR A 69 8.95 0.25 20.04
N GLY A 70 8.53 0.99 18.99
CA GLY A 70 9.10 2.30 18.62
C GLY A 70 10.42 2.25 17.84
N GLY A 71 10.92 3.43 17.42
CA GLY A 71 12.22 3.59 16.75
C GLY A 71 12.20 4.51 15.51
N ARG A 72 13.30 5.22 15.26
CA ARG A 72 13.50 6.10 14.10
C ARG A 72 14.79 5.75 13.36
N ALA A 73 14.69 5.33 12.10
CA ALA A 73 15.85 5.14 11.22
C ALA A 73 15.90 6.28 10.19
N THR A 74 17.06 6.92 10.02
CA THR A 74 17.26 7.97 9.02
C THR A 74 18.46 7.67 8.12
N GLY A 75 18.22 7.43 6.83
CA GLY A 75 19.21 6.96 5.85
C GLY A 75 19.49 5.45 5.96
N GLY A 76 19.90 4.79 4.85
CA GLY A 76 20.31 3.38 4.87
C GLY A 76 19.25 2.32 4.53
N GLN A 77 19.43 1.05 4.94
CA GLN A 77 18.42 0.00 4.70
C GLN A 77 17.16 0.11 5.61
N GLY A 78 17.14 1.02 6.58
CA GLY A 78 16.00 1.21 7.48
C GLY A 78 15.88 0.06 8.50
N PHE A 79 14.69 -0.50 8.74
CA PHE A 79 14.51 -1.70 9.56
C PHE A 79 14.52 -2.93 8.65
N SER A 80 15.43 -3.88 8.85
CA SER A 80 15.53 -5.09 8.04
C SER A 80 15.34 -6.33 8.91
N PHE A 81 14.53 -7.30 8.49
CA PHE A 81 14.21 -8.53 9.22
C PHE A 81 14.49 -9.75 8.32
N GLY A 82 15.71 -10.27 8.35
CA GLY A 82 16.20 -11.34 7.48
C GLY A 82 15.57 -12.70 7.74
N GLY A 83 15.41 -13.10 9.01
CA GLY A 83 14.94 -14.44 9.40
C GLY A 83 13.42 -14.59 9.48
N GLY A 84 12.67 -13.49 9.41
CA GLY A 84 11.21 -13.48 9.60
C GLY A 84 10.78 -12.88 10.94
N LEU A 85 9.50 -12.57 11.07
CA LEU A 85 8.90 -11.96 12.25
C LEU A 85 7.63 -12.70 12.61
N THR A 86 7.63 -13.34 13.78
CA THR A 86 6.50 -14.05 14.38
C THR A 86 5.81 -13.20 15.47
N GLY A 87 6.47 -12.16 16.01
CA GLY A 87 5.93 -11.25 17.02
C GLY A 87 5.19 -10.00 16.51
N VAL A 88 4.51 -9.27 17.40
CA VAL A 88 3.77 -8.04 17.06
C VAL A 88 4.65 -6.82 17.18
N LEU A 89 5.00 -6.15 16.07
CA LEU A 89 5.72 -4.88 16.18
C LEU A 89 4.72 -3.77 16.54
N THR A 90 4.88 -3.13 17.70
CA THR A 90 3.99 -2.08 18.23
C THR A 90 4.66 -0.69 18.20
N GLY A 91 3.88 0.39 18.31
CA GLY A 91 4.41 1.75 18.45
C GLY A 91 4.86 2.42 17.14
N GLY A 92 4.72 3.75 17.09
CA GLY A 92 4.98 4.58 15.92
C GLY A 92 6.45 4.55 15.49
N ARG A 93 6.74 3.84 14.40
CA ARG A 93 8.09 3.72 13.84
C ARG A 93 8.25 4.63 12.63
N ARG A 94 9.41 5.28 12.51
CA ARG A 94 9.69 6.22 11.41
C ARG A 94 10.98 5.87 10.69
N ALA A 95 10.88 5.40 9.45
CA ALA A 95 12.03 5.26 8.56
C ALA A 95 12.04 6.44 7.58
N THR A 96 13.10 7.25 7.53
CA THR A 96 13.24 8.35 6.57
C THR A 96 14.53 8.20 5.77
N GLY A 97 14.43 7.93 4.47
CA GLY A 97 15.55 7.69 3.55
C GLY A 97 15.94 6.20 3.47
N GLY A 98 16.12 5.68 2.25
CA GLY A 98 16.58 4.32 1.94
C GLY A 98 15.51 3.21 1.95
N GLN A 99 15.82 1.93 2.23
CA GLN A 99 14.88 0.79 1.96
C GLN A 99 13.67 0.68 2.92
N GLY A 100 13.55 1.52 3.94
CA GLY A 100 12.35 1.60 4.79
C GLY A 100 12.20 0.43 5.78
N PHE A 101 11.21 -0.46 5.57
CA PHE A 101 11.10 -1.71 6.32
C PHE A 101 11.24 -2.87 5.32
N SER A 102 12.16 -3.80 5.56
CA SER A 102 12.44 -4.96 4.72
C SER A 102 12.24 -6.25 5.54
N PHE A 103 11.61 -7.26 4.95
CA PHE A 103 11.40 -8.57 5.57
C PHE A 103 11.82 -9.65 4.56
N GLY A 104 12.87 -10.40 4.89
CA GLY A 104 13.43 -11.48 4.06
C GLY A 104 12.78 -12.84 4.29
N GLY A 105 12.30 -13.11 5.52
CA GLY A 105 11.63 -14.36 5.92
C GLY A 105 10.11 -14.24 6.05
N GLY A 106 9.46 -15.35 6.41
CA GLY A 106 8.01 -15.41 6.66
C GLY A 106 7.55 -14.43 7.75
N LEU A 107 6.41 -13.79 7.53
CA LEU A 107 5.74 -12.90 8.47
C LEU A 107 4.48 -13.59 8.98
N THR A 108 4.46 -14.00 10.25
CA THR A 108 3.28 -14.53 10.94
C THR A 108 2.79 -13.61 12.06
N GLY A 109 3.59 -12.60 12.43
CA GLY A 109 3.22 -11.56 13.41
C GLY A 109 2.64 -10.28 12.78
N GLY A 110 1.86 -9.52 13.56
CA GLY A 110 1.19 -8.29 13.12
C GLY A 110 2.04 -7.02 13.29
N LEU A 111 2.00 -6.11 12.31
CA LEU A 111 2.36 -4.70 12.54
C LEU A 111 1.14 -3.99 13.15
N THR A 112 1.28 -3.46 14.36
CA THR A 112 0.28 -2.57 14.97
C THR A 112 0.95 -1.24 15.35
N GLY A 113 0.27 -0.12 15.10
CA GLY A 113 0.85 1.22 15.27
C GLY A 113 1.52 1.76 14.01
N GLY A 114 1.09 2.96 13.60
CA GLY A 114 1.42 3.58 12.31
C GLY A 114 2.92 3.69 12.01
N GLY A 115 3.39 2.92 11.04
CA GLY A 115 4.73 3.02 10.49
C GLY A 115 4.81 4.06 9.36
N ARG A 116 5.60 5.12 9.53
CA ARG A 116 5.82 6.16 8.51
C ARG A 116 7.15 5.95 7.79
N ALA A 117 7.11 5.59 6.50
CA ALA A 117 8.31 5.43 5.65
C ALA A 117 8.41 6.58 4.62
N ILE A 118 9.38 7.48 4.78
CA ILE A 118 9.59 8.61 3.85
C ILE A 118 10.83 8.32 2.99
N GLY A 119 10.62 7.95 1.74
CA GLY A 119 11.65 7.79 0.72
C GLY A 119 12.30 6.40 0.68
N GLY A 120 12.18 5.71 -0.46
CA GLY A 120 12.98 4.53 -0.80
C GLY A 120 13.17 4.38 -2.30
N GLN A 121 14.43 4.18 -2.70
CA GLN A 121 14.84 3.81 -4.06
C GLN A 121 14.90 2.28 -4.14
N GLY A 122 14.26 1.72 -5.17
CA GLY A 122 14.56 0.39 -5.72
C GLY A 122 14.63 -0.78 -4.73
N GLY A 123 13.51 -1.46 -4.51
CA GLY A 123 13.49 -2.75 -3.83
C GLY A 123 12.08 -3.34 -3.76
N GLY A 124 11.96 -4.65 -3.93
CA GLY A 124 10.71 -5.39 -3.74
C GLY A 124 10.30 -5.40 -2.27
N GLU A 125 9.25 -4.68 -1.88
CA GLU A 125 8.77 -4.64 -0.49
C GLU A 125 7.59 -5.59 -0.29
N LYS A 126 7.68 -6.58 0.61
CA LYS A 126 6.53 -7.35 1.13
C LYS A 126 6.19 -6.83 2.53
N MET A 127 4.91 -6.53 2.80
CA MET A 127 4.49 -6.03 4.12
C MET A 127 3.14 -6.59 4.58
N LEU A 128 3.04 -6.95 5.86
CA LEU A 128 1.83 -7.45 6.51
C LEU A 128 1.47 -6.57 7.72
N GLY A 129 0.19 -6.22 7.91
CA GLY A 129 -0.32 -5.63 9.17
C GLY A 129 -1.21 -4.40 9.00
N ALA A 130 -1.57 -3.75 10.12
CA ALA A 130 -2.56 -2.68 10.17
C ALA A 130 -1.98 -1.30 10.56
N GLY A 131 -2.47 -0.22 9.94
CA GLY A 131 -2.16 1.15 10.38
C GLY A 131 -2.09 2.21 9.28
N VAL A 132 -1.52 3.37 9.64
CA VAL A 132 -1.31 4.52 8.73
C VAL A 132 0.08 4.48 8.14
N ARG A 133 0.19 4.59 6.81
CA ARG A 133 1.46 4.51 6.08
C ARG A 133 1.54 5.58 4.99
N ALA A 134 2.71 6.20 4.85
CA ALA A 134 3.08 6.98 3.67
C ALA A 134 4.27 6.31 2.98
N THR A 135 4.35 6.36 1.65
CA THR A 135 5.51 5.89 0.87
C THR A 135 5.78 6.81 -0.31
N VAL A 136 7.04 7.14 -0.57
CA VAL A 136 7.48 7.87 -1.77
C VAL A 136 8.57 7.07 -2.48
N GLY A 137 8.42 6.85 -3.80
CA GLY A 137 9.42 6.18 -4.63
C GLY A 137 8.85 5.22 -5.68
N ALA A 138 9.75 4.71 -6.52
CA ALA A 138 9.44 3.71 -7.55
C ALA A 138 9.76 2.28 -7.06
N GLY A 139 9.11 1.26 -7.64
CA GLY A 139 9.47 -0.15 -7.42
C GLY A 139 8.29 -1.11 -7.35
N VAL A 140 8.58 -2.36 -6.99
CA VAL A 140 7.61 -3.45 -6.83
C VAL A 140 7.21 -3.56 -5.36
N ARG A 141 5.91 -3.63 -5.05
CA ARG A 141 5.44 -3.74 -3.65
C ARG A 141 4.25 -4.68 -3.51
N ALA A 142 4.28 -5.55 -2.51
CA ALA A 142 3.16 -6.36 -2.06
C ALA A 142 2.77 -5.95 -0.63
N THR A 143 1.50 -5.65 -0.38
CA THR A 143 1.02 -5.34 0.99
C THR A 143 -0.26 -6.08 1.34
N VAL A 144 -0.30 -6.73 2.49
CA VAL A 144 -1.48 -7.39 3.05
C VAL A 144 -1.85 -6.74 4.38
N GLY A 145 -3.11 -6.35 4.56
CA GLY A 145 -3.61 -5.80 5.83
C GLY A 145 -4.51 -4.57 5.68
N ALA A 146 -4.86 -3.97 6.81
CA ALA A 146 -5.88 -2.92 6.88
C ALA A 146 -5.31 -1.53 7.23
N GLY A 147 -5.99 -0.46 6.82
CA GLY A 147 -5.68 0.90 7.31
C GLY A 147 -5.54 1.94 6.21
N VAL A 148 -4.79 3.00 6.51
CA VAL A 148 -4.70 4.20 5.65
C VAL A 148 -3.34 4.26 4.96
N LYS A 149 -3.30 4.33 3.63
CA LYS A 149 -2.06 4.32 2.84
C LYS A 149 -1.98 5.50 1.87
N ALA A 150 -0.98 6.35 2.03
CA ALA A 150 -0.58 7.37 1.08
C ALA A 150 0.64 6.93 0.28
N VAL A 151 0.61 7.11 -1.04
CA VAL A 151 1.67 6.69 -1.96
C VAL A 151 1.95 7.77 -2.98
N VAL A 152 3.22 8.11 -3.18
CA VAL A 152 3.68 8.90 -4.33
C VAL A 152 4.76 8.14 -5.08
N GLY A 153 4.61 7.97 -6.39
CA GLY A 153 5.63 7.36 -7.26
C GLY A 153 5.11 6.24 -8.17
N ALA A 154 6.03 5.64 -8.94
CA ALA A 154 5.74 4.68 -9.99
C ALA A 154 5.90 3.21 -9.56
N GLY A 155 5.49 2.27 -10.41
CA GLY A 155 5.86 0.85 -10.30
C GLY A 155 4.70 -0.13 -10.15
N VAL A 156 5.02 -1.36 -9.76
CA VAL A 156 4.09 -2.49 -9.69
C VAL A 156 3.65 -2.72 -8.25
N ARG A 157 2.33 -2.80 -7.99
CA ARG A 157 1.81 -2.91 -6.63
C ARG A 157 0.69 -3.94 -6.53
N ALA A 158 0.86 -4.93 -5.66
CA ALA A 158 -0.20 -5.85 -5.25
C ALA A 158 -0.65 -5.50 -3.82
N THR A 159 -1.94 -5.36 -3.56
CA THR A 159 -2.44 -5.11 -2.21
C THR A 159 -3.68 -5.94 -1.88
N VAL A 160 -3.68 -6.59 -0.72
CA VAL A 160 -4.83 -7.33 -0.19
C VAL A 160 -5.24 -6.72 1.15
N GLY A 161 -6.50 -6.36 1.32
CA GLY A 161 -7.05 -5.86 2.59
C GLY A 161 -7.93 -4.62 2.46
N ALA A 162 -8.23 -4.01 3.60
CA ALA A 162 -9.28 -2.99 3.71
C ALA A 162 -8.75 -1.61 4.12
N GLY A 163 -9.46 -0.55 3.75
CA GLY A 163 -9.25 0.80 4.28
C GLY A 163 -8.99 1.87 3.23
N GLY A 164 -8.49 3.02 3.69
CA GLY A 164 -8.30 4.24 2.89
C GLY A 164 -6.98 4.23 2.13
N ARG A 165 -7.00 4.60 0.85
CA ARG A 165 -5.78 4.66 0.04
C ARG A 165 -5.76 5.88 -0.88
N ALA A 166 -4.74 6.72 -0.72
CA ALA A 166 -4.42 7.81 -1.64
C ALA A 166 -3.14 7.46 -2.41
N THR A 167 -3.18 7.51 -3.75
CA THR A 167 -1.98 7.27 -4.55
C THR A 167 -1.83 8.25 -5.69
N VAL A 168 -0.63 8.81 -5.84
CA VAL A 168 -0.23 9.67 -6.97
C VAL A 168 0.91 8.98 -7.71
N GLY A 169 0.77 8.82 -9.03
CA GLY A 169 1.83 8.29 -9.90
C GLY A 169 1.35 7.21 -10.87
N ALA A 170 2.30 6.64 -11.62
CA ALA A 170 2.03 5.70 -12.70
C ALA A 170 2.26 4.22 -12.31
N GLY A 171 1.78 3.28 -13.12
CA GLY A 171 2.20 1.88 -13.07
C GLY A 171 1.07 0.86 -12.95
N VAL A 172 1.44 -0.38 -12.61
CA VAL A 172 0.54 -1.54 -12.56
C VAL A 172 0.08 -1.80 -11.14
N ARG A 173 -1.24 -1.95 -10.94
CA ARG A 173 -1.81 -2.11 -9.59
C ARG A 173 -2.86 -3.21 -9.55
N ALA A 174 -2.63 -4.22 -8.72
CA ALA A 174 -3.63 -5.21 -8.34
C ALA A 174 -4.08 -4.95 -6.91
N THR A 175 -5.39 -4.88 -6.67
CA THR A 175 -5.93 -4.64 -5.32
C THR A 175 -7.13 -5.53 -5.04
N VAL A 176 -7.13 -6.25 -3.92
CA VAL A 176 -8.26 -7.06 -3.45
C VAL A 176 -8.69 -6.53 -2.08
N GLY A 177 -9.98 -6.24 -1.90
CA GLY A 177 -10.56 -5.85 -0.62
C GLY A 177 -11.38 -4.56 -0.69
N ALA A 178 -11.83 -4.08 0.46
CA ALA A 178 -12.81 -3.00 0.58
C ALA A 178 -12.21 -1.64 0.98
N GLY A 179 -12.97 -0.56 0.79
CA GLY A 179 -12.66 0.76 1.35
C GLY A 179 -12.53 1.88 0.33
N GLU A 180 -11.97 2.99 0.78
CA GLU A 180 -11.91 4.24 0.03
C GLU A 180 -10.60 4.38 -0.75
N ARG A 181 -10.68 4.74 -2.03
CA ARG A 181 -9.49 4.86 -2.88
C ARG A 181 -9.52 6.14 -3.71
N ALA A 182 -8.53 6.99 -3.51
CA ALA A 182 -8.21 8.13 -4.36
C ALA A 182 -6.95 7.82 -5.16
N LEU A 183 -7.04 7.84 -6.49
CA LEU A 183 -5.91 7.51 -7.36
C LEU A 183 -5.72 8.57 -8.45
N VAL A 184 -4.55 9.19 -8.49
CA VAL A 184 -4.15 10.16 -9.51
C VAL A 184 -2.98 9.60 -10.32
N GLY A 185 -3.09 9.59 -11.65
CA GLY A 185 -2.03 9.17 -12.58
C GLY A 185 -2.45 8.05 -13.53
N ALA A 186 -1.51 7.60 -14.35
CA ALA A 186 -1.76 6.66 -15.44
C ALA A 186 -1.43 5.20 -15.10
N GLY A 187 -1.97 4.24 -15.86
CA GLY A 187 -1.49 2.85 -15.86
C GLY A 187 -2.59 1.79 -15.83
N VAL A 188 -2.17 0.55 -15.55
CA VAL A 188 -3.03 -0.64 -15.57
C VAL A 188 -3.48 -0.98 -14.16
N ARG A 189 -4.77 -1.20 -13.95
CA ARG A 189 -5.30 -1.48 -12.62
C ARG A 189 -6.34 -2.59 -12.64
N ALA A 190 -6.14 -3.60 -11.81
CA ALA A 190 -7.11 -4.64 -11.48
C ALA A 190 -7.58 -4.43 -10.03
N LEU A 191 -8.88 -4.28 -9.81
CA LEU A 191 -9.40 -4.03 -8.47
C LEU A 191 -10.65 -4.87 -8.16
N VAL A 192 -10.52 -5.79 -7.21
CA VAL A 192 -11.60 -6.63 -6.69
C VAL A 192 -12.06 -6.12 -5.33
N GLY A 193 -13.37 -6.00 -5.11
CA GLY A 193 -14.00 -5.66 -3.84
C GLY A 193 -14.88 -4.40 -3.89
N ALA A 194 -15.47 -4.07 -2.74
CA ALA A 194 -16.43 -2.97 -2.59
C ALA A 194 -15.80 -1.64 -2.16
N GLY A 195 -16.52 -0.53 -2.31
CA GLY A 195 -16.20 0.75 -1.67
C GLY A 195 -16.22 1.96 -2.61
N VAL A 196 -15.73 3.09 -2.09
CA VAL A 196 -15.75 4.38 -2.79
C VAL A 196 -14.44 4.60 -3.52
N ARG A 197 -14.50 4.96 -4.81
CA ARG A 197 -13.29 5.18 -5.62
C ARG A 197 -13.37 6.47 -6.42
N ALA A 198 -12.39 7.34 -6.23
CA ALA A 198 -12.12 8.51 -7.07
C ALA A 198 -10.85 8.26 -7.88
N ILE A 199 -10.93 8.39 -9.21
CA ILE A 199 -9.79 8.14 -10.09
C ILE A 199 -9.62 9.27 -11.10
N VAL A 200 -8.45 9.90 -11.12
CA VAL A 200 -8.05 10.89 -12.11
C VAL A 200 -6.86 10.36 -12.91
N GLY A 201 -6.98 10.34 -14.25
CA GLY A 201 -5.92 9.93 -15.16
C GLY A 201 -6.36 8.90 -16.20
N ALA A 202 -5.42 8.48 -17.05
CA ALA A 202 -5.67 7.57 -18.16
C ALA A 202 -5.24 6.11 -17.87
N GLY A 203 -5.78 5.15 -18.60
CA GLY A 203 -5.24 3.78 -18.64
C GLY A 203 -6.30 2.69 -18.65
N VAL A 204 -5.86 1.45 -18.45
CA VAL A 204 -6.69 0.25 -18.48
C VAL A 204 -7.12 -0.13 -17.08
N ARG A 205 -8.41 -0.36 -16.89
CA ARG A 205 -9.00 -0.68 -15.58
C ARG A 205 -9.94 -1.86 -15.69
N GLU A 206 -9.66 -2.86 -14.88
CA GLU A 206 -10.57 -3.97 -14.61
C GLU A 206 -11.02 -3.88 -13.16
N ILE A 207 -12.32 -3.93 -12.96
CA ILE A 207 -12.93 -3.76 -11.64
C ILE A 207 -14.03 -4.79 -11.48
N VAL A 208 -13.95 -5.55 -10.39
CA VAL A 208 -15.00 -6.46 -9.94
C VAL A 208 -15.48 -6.04 -8.56
N GLY A 209 -16.79 -5.87 -8.40
CA GLY A 209 -17.44 -5.56 -7.13
C GLY A 209 -18.19 -4.23 -7.12
N GLU A 210 -18.69 -3.88 -5.94
CA GLU A 210 -19.73 -2.89 -5.77
C GLU A 210 -19.21 -1.51 -5.33
N GLY A 211 -20.09 -0.51 -5.33
CA GLY A 211 -19.86 0.78 -4.67
C GLY A 211 -19.87 1.99 -5.60
N VAL A 212 -19.46 3.13 -5.04
CA VAL A 212 -19.53 4.45 -5.68
C VAL A 212 -18.22 4.78 -6.39
N ARG A 213 -18.29 5.23 -7.63
CA ARG A 213 -17.10 5.47 -8.45
C ARG A 213 -17.19 6.75 -9.25
N ALA A 214 -16.22 7.62 -9.07
CA ALA A 214 -15.98 8.78 -9.92
C ALA A 214 -14.69 8.56 -10.71
N THR A 215 -14.72 8.72 -12.03
CA THR A 215 -13.50 8.67 -12.84
C THR A 215 -13.41 9.84 -13.81
N VAL A 216 -12.30 10.56 -13.79
CA VAL A 216 -11.94 11.58 -14.78
C VAL A 216 -10.74 11.10 -15.57
N GLY A 217 -10.81 11.17 -16.89
CA GLY A 217 -9.78 10.72 -17.82
C GLY A 217 -10.18 9.48 -18.62
N GLY A 218 -9.31 9.13 -19.56
CA GLY A 218 -9.63 8.16 -20.61
C GLY A 218 -9.05 6.76 -20.48
N GLY A 219 -9.32 5.93 -21.48
CA GLY A 219 -8.80 4.57 -21.61
C GLY A 219 -9.85 3.47 -21.48
N GLY A 220 -9.37 2.22 -21.43
CA GLY A 220 -10.21 1.02 -21.37
C GLY A 220 -10.73 0.73 -19.97
N LYS A 221 -12.02 0.46 -19.83
CA LYS A 221 -12.65 0.10 -18.54
C LYS A 221 -13.54 -1.13 -18.71
N THR A 222 -13.22 -2.20 -18.00
CA THR A 222 -14.06 -3.39 -17.83
C THR A 222 -14.54 -3.45 -16.38
N LEU A 223 -15.85 -3.61 -16.20
CA LEU A 223 -16.50 -3.42 -14.92
C LEU A 223 -17.56 -4.49 -14.70
N PHE A 224 -17.46 -5.23 -13.59
CA PHE A 224 -18.45 -6.20 -13.15
C PHE A 224 -18.97 -5.81 -11.76
N GLY A 225 -20.28 -5.75 -11.59
CA GLY A 225 -20.95 -5.51 -10.30
C GLY A 225 -21.82 -4.25 -10.26
N ALA A 226 -22.45 -4.01 -9.10
CA ALA A 226 -23.45 -2.98 -8.92
C ALA A 226 -22.89 -1.63 -8.41
N GLY A 227 -23.67 -0.55 -8.56
CA GLY A 227 -23.44 0.71 -7.84
C GLY A 227 -23.54 1.98 -8.68
N VAL A 228 -23.18 3.11 -8.06
CA VAL A 228 -23.26 4.45 -8.65
C VAL A 228 -21.95 4.83 -9.33
N ARG A 229 -22.02 5.26 -10.59
CA ARG A 229 -20.82 5.50 -11.40
C ARG A 229 -20.95 6.79 -12.20
N ALA A 230 -20.05 7.74 -11.94
CA ALA A 230 -19.91 8.97 -12.72
C ALA A 230 -18.57 8.95 -13.44
N THR A 231 -18.57 9.20 -14.75
CA THR A 231 -17.33 9.16 -15.51
C THR A 231 -17.24 10.28 -16.54
N VAL A 232 -16.08 10.93 -16.62
CA VAL A 232 -15.80 12.00 -17.57
C VAL A 232 -14.54 11.65 -18.35
N GLY A 233 -14.61 11.66 -19.68
CA GLY A 233 -13.48 11.41 -20.57
C GLY A 233 -13.68 10.23 -21.52
N ALA A 234 -12.79 10.16 -22.51
CA ALA A 234 -12.93 9.30 -23.68
C ALA A 234 -12.47 7.85 -23.47
N GLY A 235 -13.05 6.90 -24.21
CA GLY A 235 -12.48 5.55 -24.31
C GLY A 235 -13.50 4.42 -24.39
N VAL A 236 -13.00 3.19 -24.30
CA VAL A 236 -13.77 1.95 -24.44
C VAL A 236 -14.24 1.45 -23.08
N ARG A 237 -15.53 1.13 -22.97
CA ARG A 237 -16.17 0.76 -21.70
C ARG A 237 -17.05 -0.46 -21.90
N ALA A 238 -16.74 -1.54 -21.19
CA ALA A 238 -17.62 -2.69 -21.04
C ALA A 238 -18.06 -2.77 -19.57
N MET A 239 -19.36 -2.84 -19.34
CA MET A 239 -19.91 -2.89 -17.99
C MET A 239 -21.02 -3.94 -17.89
N VAL A 240 -20.95 -4.79 -16.87
CA VAL A 240 -21.96 -5.78 -16.51
C VAL A 240 -22.41 -5.53 -15.08
N GLY A 241 -23.71 -5.40 -14.85
CA GLY A 241 -24.33 -5.28 -13.53
C GLY A 241 -25.27 -4.08 -13.39
N ALA A 242 -25.86 -3.93 -12.21
CA ALA A 242 -26.93 -2.96 -11.97
C ALA A 242 -26.44 -1.58 -11.47
N GLY A 243 -27.29 -0.55 -11.60
CA GLY A 243 -27.14 0.72 -10.88
C GLY A 243 -27.13 1.97 -11.75
N VAL A 244 -26.86 3.11 -11.12
CA VAL A 244 -26.92 4.44 -11.73
C VAL A 244 -25.60 4.81 -12.40
N ARG A 245 -25.66 5.25 -13.66
CA ARG A 245 -24.48 5.52 -14.48
C ARG A 245 -24.62 6.84 -15.21
N ALA A 246 -23.70 7.76 -14.95
CA ALA A 246 -23.52 8.98 -15.74
C ALA A 246 -22.18 8.92 -16.47
N THR A 247 -22.19 9.20 -17.78
CA THR A 247 -20.94 9.41 -18.51
C THR A 247 -20.98 10.58 -19.46
N VAL A 248 -19.91 11.37 -19.42
CA VAL A 248 -19.64 12.45 -20.37
C VAL A 248 -18.36 12.15 -21.14
N GLY A 249 -18.41 12.25 -22.47
CA GLY A 249 -17.26 12.13 -23.37
C GLY A 249 -17.42 11.02 -24.42
N PRO A 250 -16.61 11.08 -25.49
CA PRO A 250 -16.75 10.18 -26.62
C PRO A 250 -16.24 8.76 -26.34
N GLY A 251 -16.72 7.77 -27.06
CA GLY A 251 -16.16 6.43 -27.06
C GLY A 251 -17.16 5.30 -27.24
N VAL A 252 -16.64 4.07 -27.19
CA VAL A 252 -17.41 2.84 -27.42
C VAL A 252 -17.85 2.24 -26.09
N ARG A 253 -19.12 1.84 -26.02
CA ARG A 253 -19.77 1.43 -24.78
C ARG A 253 -20.62 0.19 -24.98
N ALA A 254 -20.37 -0.84 -24.19
CA ALA A 254 -21.21 -2.01 -24.06
C ALA A 254 -21.68 -2.13 -22.60
N LEU A 255 -23.00 -2.09 -22.38
CA LEU A 255 -23.60 -2.13 -21.05
C LEU A 255 -24.64 -3.24 -20.96
N VAL A 256 -24.41 -4.19 -20.07
CA VAL A 256 -25.33 -5.29 -19.75
C VAL A 256 -25.83 -5.13 -18.32
N GLY A 257 -27.15 -5.15 -18.12
CA GLY A 257 -27.79 -5.10 -16.80
C GLY A 257 -28.73 -3.92 -16.61
N ALA A 258 -29.37 -3.90 -15.44
CA ALA A 258 -30.45 -2.99 -15.10
C ALA A 258 -30.00 -1.63 -14.55
N GLY A 259 -30.86 -0.62 -14.66
CA GLY A 259 -30.71 0.66 -13.94
C GLY A 259 -30.62 1.88 -14.84
N GLU A 260 -30.37 3.02 -14.20
CA GLU A 260 -30.42 4.33 -14.85
C GLU A 260 -29.11 4.71 -15.54
N LYS A 261 -29.23 5.22 -16.77
CA LYS A 261 -28.08 5.52 -17.63
C LYS A 261 -28.26 6.91 -18.24
N ALA A 262 -27.34 7.82 -17.94
CA ALA A 262 -27.20 9.12 -18.58
C ALA A 262 -25.88 9.15 -19.39
N LEU A 263 -25.97 9.36 -20.70
CA LEU A 263 -24.81 9.42 -21.59
C LEU A 263 -24.81 10.71 -22.39
N VAL A 264 -23.69 11.42 -22.36
CA VAL A 264 -23.42 12.62 -23.16
C VAL A 264 -22.14 12.41 -23.96
N GLY A 265 -22.21 12.54 -25.29
CA GLY A 265 -21.05 12.53 -26.18
C GLY A 265 -21.11 11.46 -27.27
N ALA A 266 -20.14 11.52 -28.18
CA ALA A 266 -20.22 10.73 -29.41
C ALA A 266 -19.72 9.27 -29.29
N GLY A 267 -20.17 8.37 -30.16
CA GLY A 267 -19.58 7.03 -30.34
C GLY A 267 -20.55 5.86 -30.16
N GLY A 268 -20.03 4.65 -30.35
CA GLY A 268 -20.82 3.41 -30.43
C GLY A 268 -21.42 2.96 -29.09
N ARG A 269 -22.68 2.51 -29.09
CA ARG A 269 -23.42 2.12 -27.88
C ARG A 269 -24.20 0.82 -28.08
N VAL A 270 -23.91 -0.17 -27.23
CA VAL A 270 -24.67 -1.42 -27.14
C VAL A 270 -25.23 -1.56 -25.72
N PHE A 271 -26.52 -1.83 -25.61
CA PHE A 271 -27.20 -1.99 -24.33
C PHE A 271 -28.06 -3.26 -24.29
N VAL A 272 -27.87 -4.06 -23.26
CA VAL A 272 -28.70 -5.24 -22.95
C VAL A 272 -29.24 -5.10 -21.52
N GLY A 273 -30.54 -5.32 -21.33
CA GLY A 273 -31.20 -5.22 -20.03
C GLY A 273 -32.04 -3.95 -19.83
N GLU A 274 -32.75 -3.92 -18.70
CA GLU A 274 -33.81 -2.96 -18.38
C GLU A 274 -33.31 -1.62 -17.80
N GLY A 275 -34.20 -0.65 -17.69
CA GLY A 275 -33.96 0.62 -16.97
C GLY A 275 -34.01 1.88 -17.83
N VAL A 276 -33.95 3.03 -17.16
CA VAL A 276 -34.11 4.36 -17.76
C VAL A 276 -32.85 4.81 -18.48
N ARG A 277 -33.01 5.42 -19.65
CA ARG A 277 -31.89 5.88 -20.49
C ARG A 277 -32.12 7.31 -20.96
N ALA A 278 -31.19 8.20 -20.64
CA ALA A 278 -31.09 9.55 -21.19
C ALA A 278 -29.81 9.66 -22.02
N MET A 279 -29.91 10.05 -23.28
CA MET A 279 -28.78 10.06 -24.21
C MET A 279 -28.73 11.34 -25.03
N THR A 280 -27.57 11.98 -25.08
CA THR A 280 -27.29 13.14 -25.93
C THR A 280 -25.96 12.95 -26.67
N GLY A 281 -25.90 13.40 -27.94
CA GLY A 281 -24.73 13.27 -28.82
C GLY A 281 -24.86 12.15 -29.88
N THR A 282 -23.97 12.18 -30.87
CA THR A 282 -24.02 11.34 -32.09
C THR A 282 -23.42 9.95 -31.88
N GLY A 283 -24.02 8.88 -32.39
CA GLY A 283 -23.48 7.54 -32.20
C GLY A 283 -24.26 6.49 -32.95
N VAL A 284 -23.63 5.32 -33.12
CA VAL A 284 -24.24 4.10 -33.70
C VAL A 284 -24.60 3.15 -32.56
#